data_AF-A0A2V6HCJ6-F1
#
_entry.id   AF-A0A2V6HCJ6-F1
#
_cell.length_a   1.000
_cell.length_b   1.000
_cell.length_c   1.000
_cell.angle_alpha   90.00
_cell.angle_beta   90.00
_cell.angle_gamma   90.00
#
_symmetry.space_group_name_H-M   'P 1'
#
loop_
_entity.id
_entity.type
_entity.pdbx_description
1 polymer ?
#
loop_
_entity_poly.entity_id
_entity_poly.type
_entity_poly.pdbx_seq_one_letter_code
_entity_poly.pdbx_strand_id
1 'polypeptide(L)'
;DLDGAEAEFNRAVEIDPNSTPSNYFIAALYAARGDRDKALAYLNRTSKIDPASLWVSNFACELYRYFGLYGEAIAAGERALQLDPTFAHYGEPSLAALYREMGRFDDAIALYKKAQDFTGRPGFGLAITYARINRPKQALETLDAAVAGWGYRPGDAIAHVHVALGAHDAAIRELERACEQRSSSLHGVGIAPEFVPLRSDQRFLSILKRIGLEPEKVFAATAP
;
A
#
# COMPACT_ATOMS: atom_id res chain seq x y z
N ASP A 1 6.43 -12.99 -12.32
CA ASP A 1 7.86 -12.99 -12.00
C ASP A 1 8.35 -11.55 -12.09
N LEU A 2 9.12 -11.09 -11.10
CA LEU A 2 9.49 -9.68 -10.96
C LEU A 2 10.58 -9.24 -11.96
N ASP A 3 11.45 -10.16 -12.39
CA ASP A 3 12.47 -9.85 -13.40
C ASP A 3 11.84 -9.60 -14.77
N GLY A 4 10.87 -10.43 -15.15
CA GLY A 4 10.07 -10.18 -16.36
C GLY A 4 9.28 -8.87 -16.29
N ALA A 5 8.72 -8.53 -15.11
CA ALA A 5 8.04 -7.25 -14.92
C ALA A 5 9.00 -6.06 -15.06
N GLU A 6 10.24 -6.16 -14.55
CA GLU A 6 11.26 -5.12 -14.72
C GLU A 6 11.60 -4.91 -16.19
N ALA A 7 11.80 -5.99 -16.95
CA ALA A 7 12.11 -5.90 -18.38
C ALA A 7 11.01 -5.17 -19.16
N GLU A 8 9.74 -5.54 -18.93
CA GLU A 8 8.60 -4.92 -19.64
C GLU A 8 8.34 -3.48 -19.18
N PHE A 9 8.49 -3.16 -17.90
CA PHE A 9 8.36 -1.77 -17.44
C PHE A 9 9.50 -0.88 -17.92
N ASN A 10 10.75 -1.38 -17.98
CA ASN A 10 11.85 -0.65 -18.60
C ASN A 10 11.56 -0.36 -20.07
N ARG A 11 11.11 -1.37 -20.82
CA ARG A 11 10.71 -1.20 -22.22
C ARG A 11 9.57 -0.17 -22.38
N ALA A 12 8.58 -0.20 -21.48
CA ALA A 12 7.47 0.77 -21.51
C ALA A 12 7.96 2.22 -21.27
N VAL A 13 8.96 2.40 -20.41
CA VAL A 13 9.61 3.71 -20.19
C VAL A 13 10.50 4.11 -21.37
N GLU A 14 11.16 3.17 -22.04
CA GLU A 14 11.94 3.46 -23.25
C GLU A 14 11.06 3.90 -24.42
N ILE A 15 9.89 3.27 -24.57
CA ILE A 15 8.92 3.61 -25.63
C ILE A 15 8.31 4.99 -25.38
N ASP A 16 7.88 5.27 -24.16
CA ASP A 16 7.37 6.58 -23.78
C ASP A 16 7.92 7.01 -22.40
N PRO A 17 9.01 7.79 -22.39
CA PRO A 17 9.62 8.29 -21.16
C PRO A 17 8.71 9.21 -20.36
N ASN A 18 7.70 9.83 -21.00
CA ASN A 18 6.77 10.77 -20.38
C ASN A 18 5.41 10.14 -20.05
N SER A 19 5.27 8.82 -20.17
CA SER A 19 4.06 8.12 -19.75
C SER A 19 3.98 8.07 -18.22
N THR A 20 3.00 8.76 -17.65
CA THR A 20 2.68 8.69 -16.21
C THR A 20 2.47 7.25 -15.73
N PRO A 21 1.67 6.39 -16.42
CA PRO A 21 1.53 4.99 -16.04
C PRO A 21 2.83 4.19 -16.07
N SER A 22 3.68 4.37 -17.09
CA SER A 22 4.95 3.63 -17.19
C SER A 22 5.88 3.97 -16.03
N ASN A 23 6.03 5.27 -15.74
CA ASN A 23 6.84 5.77 -14.62
C ASN A 23 6.24 5.36 -13.25
N TYR A 24 4.92 5.28 -13.13
CA TYR A 24 4.24 4.77 -11.94
C TYR A 24 4.58 3.29 -11.67
N PHE A 25 4.38 2.41 -12.65
CA PHE A 25 4.55 0.97 -12.43
C PHE A 25 6.01 0.59 -12.18
N ILE A 26 6.95 1.23 -12.86
CA ILE A 26 8.38 1.00 -12.60
C ILE A 26 8.80 1.53 -11.23
N ALA A 27 8.24 2.66 -10.76
CA ALA A 27 8.47 3.16 -9.40
C ALA A 27 7.95 2.18 -8.35
N ALA A 28 6.73 1.66 -8.53
CA ALA A 28 6.12 0.68 -7.64
C ALA A 28 6.92 -0.64 -7.61
N LEU A 29 7.44 -1.09 -8.75
CA LEU A 29 8.31 -2.26 -8.81
C LEU A 29 9.62 -2.06 -8.05
N TYR A 30 10.30 -0.94 -8.27
CA TYR A 30 11.54 -0.63 -7.54
C TYR A 30 11.27 -0.48 -6.04
N ALA A 31 10.13 0.09 -5.67
CA ALA A 31 9.71 0.15 -4.28
C ALA A 31 9.56 -1.25 -3.66
N ALA A 32 8.81 -2.13 -4.31
CA ALA A 32 8.62 -3.51 -3.88
C ALA A 32 9.95 -4.24 -3.68
N ARG A 33 10.93 -4.00 -4.55
CA ARG A 33 12.30 -4.57 -4.48
C ARG A 33 13.21 -3.92 -3.43
N GLY A 34 12.75 -2.88 -2.73
CA GLY A 34 13.57 -2.11 -1.79
C GLY A 34 14.59 -1.19 -2.46
N ASP A 35 14.49 -0.94 -3.77
CA ASP A 35 15.32 0.03 -4.49
C ASP A 35 14.77 1.45 -4.29
N ARG A 36 14.84 1.95 -3.05
CA ARG A 36 14.28 3.25 -2.63
C ARG A 36 14.67 4.40 -3.56
N ASP A 37 15.94 4.53 -3.89
CA ASP A 37 16.44 5.65 -4.71
C ASP A 37 15.85 5.64 -6.12
N LYS A 38 15.78 4.46 -6.75
CA LYS A 38 15.15 4.32 -8.07
C LYS A 38 13.66 4.60 -8.00
N ALA A 39 12.98 4.05 -6.99
CA ALA A 39 11.55 4.26 -6.79
C ALA A 39 11.22 5.75 -6.67
N LEU A 40 11.98 6.49 -5.84
CA LEU A 40 11.81 7.94 -5.66
C LEU A 40 12.19 8.74 -6.92
N ALA A 41 13.21 8.32 -7.68
CA ALA A 41 13.57 8.97 -8.94
C ALA A 41 12.43 8.90 -9.96
N TYR A 42 11.81 7.74 -10.13
CA TYR A 42 10.66 7.57 -11.04
C TYR A 42 9.41 8.27 -10.51
N LEU A 43 9.13 8.21 -9.20
CA LEU A 43 8.03 8.99 -8.60
C LEU A 43 8.17 10.50 -8.88
N ASN A 44 9.38 11.03 -8.74
CA ASN A 44 9.68 12.43 -9.03
C ASN A 44 9.49 12.78 -10.51
N ARG A 45 9.74 11.85 -11.44
CA ARG A 45 9.42 12.03 -12.86
C ARG A 45 7.91 12.09 -13.06
N THR A 46 7.17 11.12 -12.52
CA THR A 46 5.70 11.07 -12.58
C THR A 46 5.08 12.39 -12.08
N SER A 47 5.58 12.93 -10.96
CA SER A 47 5.12 14.19 -10.37
C SER A 47 5.43 15.43 -11.22
N LYS A 48 6.48 15.39 -12.05
CA LYS A 48 6.82 16.48 -12.99
C LYS A 48 6.01 16.41 -14.27
N ILE A 49 5.72 15.19 -14.75
CA ILE A 49 4.93 14.96 -15.96
C ILE A 49 3.49 15.42 -15.71
N ASP A 50 2.90 15.04 -14.58
CA ASP A 50 1.51 15.33 -14.26
C ASP A 50 1.34 15.92 -12.84
N PRO A 51 1.73 17.20 -12.65
CA PRO A 51 1.78 17.84 -11.33
C PRO A 51 0.40 18.10 -10.72
N ALA A 52 -0.68 18.01 -11.50
CA ALA A 52 -2.05 18.21 -11.06
C ALA A 52 -2.81 16.89 -10.88
N SER A 53 -2.17 15.75 -11.12
CA SER A 53 -2.82 14.46 -10.93
C SER A 53 -2.95 14.08 -9.47
N LEU A 54 -4.21 13.87 -9.10
CA LEU A 54 -4.61 13.36 -7.80
C LEU A 54 -4.06 11.95 -7.54
N TRP A 55 -4.05 11.12 -8.58
CA TRP A 55 -3.50 9.76 -8.54
C TRP A 55 -2.00 9.77 -8.25
N VAL A 56 -1.26 10.65 -8.93
CA VAL A 56 0.18 10.82 -8.70
C VAL A 56 0.46 11.33 -7.30
N SER A 57 -0.35 12.27 -6.81
CA SER A 57 -0.24 12.80 -5.44
C SER A 57 -0.52 11.71 -4.38
N ASN A 58 -1.52 10.86 -4.61
CA ASN A 58 -1.84 9.74 -3.71
C ASN A 58 -0.76 8.66 -3.71
N PHE A 59 -0.21 8.34 -4.87
CA PHE A 59 0.89 7.40 -5.00
C PHE A 59 2.17 7.93 -4.34
N ALA A 60 2.46 9.23 -4.51
CA ALA A 60 3.56 9.88 -3.81
C ALA A 60 3.38 9.78 -2.28
N CYS A 61 2.18 10.08 -1.78
CA CYS A 61 1.86 9.94 -0.36
C CYS A 61 2.09 8.51 0.13
N GLU A 62 1.67 7.50 -0.63
CA GLU A 62 1.86 6.10 -0.27
C GLU A 62 3.34 5.72 -0.22
N LEU A 63 4.10 6.06 -1.26
CA LEU A 63 5.48 5.66 -1.37
C LEU A 63 6.38 6.36 -0.36
N TYR A 64 6.15 7.66 -0.13
CA TYR A 64 6.82 8.40 0.94
C TYR A 64 6.49 7.81 2.32
N ARG A 65 5.24 7.41 2.56
CA ARG A 65 4.84 6.71 3.80
C ARG A 65 5.61 5.40 3.97
N TYR A 66 5.69 4.55 2.94
CA TYR A 66 6.44 3.28 3.01
C TYR A 66 7.91 3.48 3.33
N PHE A 67 8.52 4.59 2.91
CA PHE A 67 9.91 4.91 3.19
C PHE A 67 10.13 5.82 4.41
N GLY A 68 9.09 6.03 5.24
CA GLY A 68 9.19 6.84 6.46
C GLY A 68 9.35 8.35 6.23
N LEU A 69 9.18 8.81 4.98
CA LEU A 69 9.28 10.22 4.57
C LEU A 69 7.96 10.95 4.86
N TYR A 70 7.61 11.05 6.15
CA TYR A 70 6.28 11.50 6.56
C TYR A 70 5.97 12.97 6.24
N GLY A 71 6.99 13.84 6.17
CA GLY A 71 6.82 15.24 5.77
C GLY A 71 6.45 15.40 4.29
N GLU A 72 7.10 14.63 3.42
CA GLU A 72 6.80 14.58 2.00
C GLU A 72 5.47 13.85 1.76
N ALA A 73 5.18 12.80 2.52
CA ALA A 73 3.93 12.07 2.44
C ALA A 73 2.73 12.97 2.77
N ILE A 74 2.80 13.76 3.86
CA ILE A 74 1.70 14.64 4.24
C ILE A 74 1.46 15.72 3.18
N ALA A 75 2.53 16.33 2.66
CA ALA A 75 2.42 17.34 1.62
C ALA A 75 1.77 16.78 0.34
N ALA A 76 2.15 15.57 -0.07
CA ALA A 76 1.56 14.91 -1.23
C ALA A 76 0.08 14.54 -1.01
N GLY A 77 -0.26 13.99 0.16
CA GLY A 77 -1.64 13.62 0.50
C GLY A 77 -2.57 14.82 0.61
N GLU A 78 -2.11 15.90 1.26
CA GLU A 78 -2.88 17.15 1.38
C GLU A 78 -3.07 17.84 0.03
N ARG A 79 -2.07 17.80 -0.85
CA ARG A 79 -2.19 18.32 -2.22
C ARG A 79 -3.33 17.64 -2.97
N ALA A 80 -3.49 16.32 -2.85
CA ALA A 80 -4.59 15.60 -3.49
C ALA A 80 -5.96 16.12 -3.00
N LEU A 81 -6.13 16.34 -1.69
CA LEU A 81 -7.36 16.89 -1.13
C LEU A 81 -7.59 18.36 -1.48
N GLN A 82 -6.53 19.15 -1.66
CA GLN A 82 -6.63 20.56 -2.08
C GLN A 82 -7.06 20.68 -3.55
N LEU A 83 -6.51 19.82 -4.42
CA LEU A 83 -6.85 19.78 -5.84
C LEU A 83 -8.29 19.28 -6.05
N ASP A 84 -8.69 18.26 -5.30
CA ASP A 84 -10.07 17.78 -5.29
C ASP A 84 -10.43 17.22 -3.90
N PRO A 85 -11.26 17.93 -3.13
CA PRO A 85 -11.74 17.46 -1.83
C PRO A 85 -12.54 16.15 -1.90
N THR A 86 -12.95 15.76 -3.10
CA THR A 86 -13.71 14.55 -3.41
C THR A 86 -12.79 13.42 -3.90
N PHE A 87 -11.47 13.64 -4.00
CA PHE A 87 -10.54 12.63 -4.48
C PHE A 87 -10.57 11.32 -3.67
N ALA A 88 -10.84 11.40 -2.37
CA ALA A 88 -10.99 10.24 -1.49
C ALA A 88 -12.07 9.25 -1.95
N HIS A 89 -12.88 9.58 -2.96
CA HIS A 89 -13.90 8.69 -3.54
C HIS A 89 -13.35 7.74 -4.61
N TYR A 90 -12.20 8.05 -5.22
CA TYR A 90 -11.67 7.26 -6.33
C TYR A 90 -10.80 6.07 -5.90
N GLY A 91 -10.44 5.98 -4.62
CA GLY A 91 -9.64 4.89 -4.07
C GLY A 91 -9.43 5.00 -2.57
N GLU A 92 -8.66 4.08 -2.01
CA GLU A 92 -8.33 4.13 -0.59
C GLU A 92 -7.34 5.27 -0.31
N PRO A 93 -7.67 6.25 0.54
CA PRO A 93 -6.85 7.46 0.68
C PRO A 93 -5.55 7.16 1.43
N SER A 94 -4.40 7.31 0.75
CA SER A 94 -3.06 7.10 1.34
C SER A 94 -2.80 8.05 2.52
N LEU A 95 -3.40 9.24 2.49
CA LEU A 95 -3.36 10.19 3.59
C LEU A 95 -4.02 9.65 4.87
N ALA A 96 -5.09 8.87 4.76
CA ALA A 96 -5.73 8.24 5.92
C ALA A 96 -4.82 7.15 6.52
N ALA A 97 -4.11 6.39 5.68
CA ALA A 97 -3.10 5.43 6.15
C ALA A 97 -1.93 6.15 6.86
N LEU A 98 -1.50 7.29 6.33
CA LEU A 98 -0.48 8.15 6.97
C LEU A 98 -0.95 8.68 8.32
N TYR A 99 -2.18 9.22 8.41
CA TYR A 99 -2.76 9.64 9.68
C TYR A 99 -2.82 8.51 10.70
N ARG A 100 -3.22 7.31 10.26
CA ARG A 100 -3.18 6.12 11.11
C ARG A 100 -1.76 5.88 11.63
N GLU A 101 -0.72 5.91 10.81
CA GLU A 101 0.67 5.74 11.25
C GLU A 101 1.13 6.79 12.25
N MET A 102 0.74 8.05 12.05
CA MET A 102 1.01 9.16 12.97
C MET A 102 0.20 9.10 14.27
N GLY A 103 -0.69 8.11 14.45
CA GLY A 103 -1.58 7.99 15.61
C GLY A 103 -2.80 8.92 15.57
N ARG A 104 -3.03 9.63 14.46
CA ARG A 104 -4.21 10.48 14.21
C ARG A 104 -5.39 9.62 13.77
N PHE A 105 -5.85 8.75 14.65
CA PHE A 105 -6.85 7.73 14.32
C PHE A 105 -8.22 8.31 13.94
N ASP A 106 -8.66 9.39 14.60
CA ASP A 106 -9.95 10.02 14.30
C ASP A 106 -9.96 10.64 12.89
N ASP A 107 -8.86 11.29 12.49
CA ASP A 107 -8.69 11.85 11.15
C ASP A 107 -8.67 10.74 10.08
N ALA A 108 -7.97 9.63 10.36
CA ALA A 108 -7.97 8.46 9.49
C ALA A 108 -9.38 7.88 9.32
N ILE A 109 -10.11 7.67 10.42
CA ILE A 109 -11.49 7.15 10.40
C ILE A 109 -12.41 8.09 9.61
N ALA A 110 -12.29 9.41 9.81
CA ALA A 110 -13.11 10.40 9.11
C ALA A 110 -12.90 10.32 7.59
N LEU A 111 -11.64 10.25 7.13
CA LEU A 111 -11.34 10.11 5.70
C LEU A 111 -11.83 8.78 5.13
N TYR A 112 -11.62 7.67 5.84
CA TYR A 112 -12.10 6.36 5.38
C TYR A 112 -13.63 6.28 5.31
N LYS A 113 -14.34 6.87 6.28
CA LYS A 113 -15.82 6.93 6.24
C LYS A 113 -16.31 7.81 5.10
N LYS A 114 -15.66 8.96 4.88
CA LYS A 114 -15.96 9.80 3.71
C LYS A 114 -15.73 9.04 2.40
N ALA A 115 -14.71 8.20 2.29
CA ALA A 115 -14.54 7.34 1.11
C ALA A 115 -15.69 6.32 0.99
N GLN A 116 -16.04 5.66 2.10
CA GLN A 116 -17.11 4.66 2.17
C GLN A 116 -18.49 5.22 1.78
N ASP A 117 -18.83 6.43 2.21
CA ASP A 117 -20.13 7.06 1.92
C ASP A 117 -20.37 7.21 0.42
N PHE A 118 -19.30 7.31 -0.38
CA PHE A 118 -19.37 7.48 -1.83
C PHE A 118 -19.24 6.16 -2.57
N THR A 119 -18.35 5.27 -2.14
CA THR A 119 -18.15 3.95 -2.78
C THR A 119 -19.22 2.94 -2.38
N GLY A 120 -19.99 3.22 -1.33
CA GLY A 120 -20.94 2.30 -0.70
C GLY A 120 -20.26 1.17 0.07
N ARG A 121 -18.92 1.22 0.26
CA ARG A 121 -18.15 0.09 0.73
C ARG A 121 -17.00 0.50 1.65
N PRO A 122 -16.83 -0.12 2.83
CA PRO A 122 -15.70 0.19 3.68
C PRO A 122 -14.38 -0.23 3.04
N GLY A 123 -13.35 0.60 3.22
CA GLY A 123 -11.97 0.28 2.84
C GLY A 123 -11.27 -0.59 3.88
N PHE A 124 -10.23 -1.31 3.49
CA PHE A 124 -9.48 -2.18 4.40
C PHE A 124 -8.77 -1.38 5.49
N GLY A 125 -8.27 -0.20 5.15
CA GLY A 125 -7.64 0.70 6.09
C GLY A 125 -8.53 1.16 7.23
N LEU A 126 -9.86 1.19 7.06
CA LEU A 126 -10.78 1.43 8.17
C LEU A 126 -10.76 0.28 9.18
N ALA A 127 -10.77 -0.97 8.69
CA ALA A 127 -10.66 -2.16 9.52
C ALA A 127 -9.30 -2.20 10.25
N ILE A 128 -8.20 -1.91 9.55
CA ILE A 128 -6.86 -1.79 10.16
C ILE A 128 -6.87 -0.73 11.26
N THR A 129 -7.53 0.42 11.03
CA THR A 129 -7.61 1.50 12.01
C THR A 129 -8.38 1.07 13.25
N TYR A 130 -9.54 0.43 13.11
CA TYR A 130 -10.30 -0.12 14.24
C TYR A 130 -9.50 -1.17 15.03
N ALA A 131 -8.73 -2.02 14.35
CA ALA A 131 -7.86 -2.98 15.01
C ALA A 131 -6.81 -2.27 15.87
N ARG A 132 -6.14 -1.24 15.32
CA ARG A 132 -5.10 -0.48 16.04
C ARG A 132 -5.61 0.31 17.24
N ILE A 133 -6.87 0.72 17.26
CA ILE A 133 -7.50 1.37 18.43
C ILE A 133 -8.21 0.38 19.36
N ASN A 134 -7.82 -0.91 19.31
CA ASN A 134 -8.32 -1.98 20.16
C ASN A 134 -9.85 -2.19 20.07
N ARG A 135 -10.40 -2.13 18.84
CA ARG A 135 -11.81 -2.41 18.56
C ARG A 135 -11.95 -3.62 17.61
N PRO A 136 -11.59 -4.83 18.06
CA PRO A 136 -11.47 -6.01 17.21
C PRO A 136 -12.80 -6.43 16.55
N LYS A 137 -13.92 -6.30 17.27
CA LYS A 137 -15.24 -6.60 16.70
C LYS A 137 -15.56 -5.70 15.50
N GLN A 138 -15.38 -4.39 15.65
CA GLN A 138 -15.61 -3.43 14.56
C GLN A 138 -14.64 -3.66 13.39
N ALA A 139 -13.39 -4.01 13.68
CA ALA A 139 -12.40 -4.32 12.66
C ALA A 139 -12.82 -5.52 11.80
N LEU A 140 -13.27 -6.61 12.42
CA LEU A 140 -13.71 -7.81 11.71
C LEU A 140 -15.02 -7.58 10.94
N GLU A 141 -16.01 -6.90 11.53
CA GLU A 141 -17.25 -6.54 10.84
C GLU A 141 -16.96 -5.65 9.61
N THR A 142 -16.05 -4.69 9.76
CA THR A 142 -15.61 -3.81 8.67
C THR A 142 -14.87 -4.61 7.60
N LEU A 143 -14.00 -5.54 7.99
CA LEU A 143 -13.28 -6.43 7.07
C LEU A 143 -14.26 -7.32 6.29
N ASP A 144 -15.23 -7.94 6.95
CA ASP A 144 -16.23 -8.80 6.32
C ASP A 144 -17.03 -8.02 5.26
N ALA A 145 -17.47 -6.80 5.61
CA ALA A 145 -18.09 -5.88 4.64
C ALA A 145 -17.11 -5.45 3.53
N ALA A 146 -15.83 -5.27 3.86
CA ALA A 146 -14.75 -4.92 2.93
C ALA A 146 -14.22 -6.11 2.10
N VAL A 147 -14.69 -7.34 2.30
CA VAL A 147 -14.46 -8.47 1.38
C VAL A 147 -15.75 -8.92 0.68
N ALA A 148 -16.92 -8.57 1.21
CA ALA A 148 -18.21 -8.88 0.60
C ALA A 148 -18.29 -8.36 -0.84
N GLY A 149 -18.71 -9.23 -1.77
CA GLY A 149 -18.92 -8.89 -3.17
C GLY A 149 -17.68 -8.94 -4.07
N TRP A 150 -16.49 -9.29 -3.55
CA TRP A 150 -15.33 -9.53 -4.43
C TRP A 150 -15.48 -10.90 -5.09
N GLY A 151 -15.21 -10.96 -6.40
CA GLY A 151 -15.12 -12.22 -7.14
C GLY A 151 -13.88 -13.05 -6.78
N TYR A 152 -12.98 -12.52 -5.94
CA TYR A 152 -11.80 -13.19 -5.41
C TYR A 152 -11.56 -12.79 -3.95
N ARG A 153 -10.68 -13.52 -3.25
CA ARG A 153 -10.31 -13.21 -1.85
C ARG A 153 -9.05 -12.34 -1.81
N PRO A 154 -9.10 -11.08 -1.38
CA PRO A 154 -7.92 -10.19 -1.33
C PRO A 154 -7.04 -10.54 -0.12
N GLY A 155 -6.24 -11.60 -0.25
CA GLY A 155 -5.50 -12.20 0.85
C GLY A 155 -4.46 -11.28 1.51
N ASP A 156 -3.80 -10.41 0.76
CA ASP A 156 -2.89 -9.39 1.29
C ASP A 156 -3.64 -8.36 2.16
N ALA A 157 -4.76 -7.84 1.67
CA ALA A 157 -5.58 -6.87 2.39
C ALA A 157 -6.17 -7.44 3.68
N ILE A 158 -6.60 -8.71 3.65
CA ILE A 158 -7.04 -9.46 4.84
C ILE A 158 -5.86 -9.64 5.80
N ALA A 159 -4.68 -9.99 5.30
CA ALA A 159 -3.50 -10.18 6.12
C ALA A 159 -3.11 -8.89 6.88
N HIS A 160 -3.20 -7.71 6.24
CA HIS A 160 -2.97 -6.43 6.91
C HIS A 160 -3.85 -6.26 8.17
N VAL A 161 -5.14 -6.59 8.07
CA VAL A 161 -6.06 -6.49 9.21
C VAL A 161 -5.71 -7.51 10.29
N HIS A 162 -5.39 -8.75 9.90
CA HIS A 162 -4.97 -9.77 10.87
C HIS A 162 -3.68 -9.42 11.61
N VAL A 163 -2.71 -8.80 10.95
CA VAL A 163 -1.51 -8.30 11.66
C VAL A 163 -1.88 -7.20 12.65
N ALA A 164 -2.73 -6.24 12.25
CA ALA A 164 -3.17 -5.18 13.15
C ALA A 164 -3.98 -5.69 14.36
N LEU A 165 -4.62 -6.87 14.24
CA LEU A 165 -5.31 -7.57 15.34
C LEU A 165 -4.37 -8.44 16.21
N GLY A 166 -3.08 -8.53 15.88
CA GLY A 166 -2.15 -9.46 16.52
C GLY A 166 -2.34 -10.93 16.12
N ALA A 167 -3.21 -11.22 15.15
CA ALA A 167 -3.50 -12.56 14.65
C ALA A 167 -2.48 -13.00 13.59
N HIS A 168 -1.19 -13.02 13.95
CA HIS A 168 -0.08 -13.22 13.02
C HIS A 168 -0.16 -14.54 12.23
N ASP A 169 -0.56 -15.63 12.89
CA ASP A 169 -0.75 -16.92 12.20
C ASP A 169 -1.87 -16.87 11.14
N ALA A 170 -2.93 -16.10 11.39
CA ALA A 170 -3.99 -15.90 10.41
C ALA A 170 -3.50 -15.05 9.24
N ALA A 171 -2.73 -13.99 9.52
CA ALA A 171 -2.11 -13.17 8.48
C ALA A 171 -1.20 -14.00 7.56
N ILE A 172 -0.31 -14.83 8.12
CA ILE A 172 0.57 -15.71 7.36
C ILE A 172 -0.23 -16.65 6.46
N ARG A 173 -1.28 -17.31 6.97
CA ARG A 173 -2.12 -18.21 6.17
C ARG A 173 -2.81 -17.51 4.99
N GLU A 174 -3.19 -16.24 5.14
CA GLU A 174 -3.77 -15.46 4.05
C GLU A 174 -2.70 -15.08 3.02
N LEU A 175 -1.49 -14.72 3.45
CA LEU A 175 -0.36 -14.43 2.56
C LEU A 175 0.11 -15.68 1.78
N GLU A 176 0.19 -16.84 2.44
CA GLU A 176 0.55 -18.10 1.79
C GLU A 176 -0.44 -18.46 0.68
N ARG A 177 -1.75 -18.32 0.96
CA ARG A 177 -2.81 -18.55 0.00
C ARG A 177 -2.77 -17.56 -1.16
N ALA A 178 -2.56 -16.27 -0.87
CA ALA A 178 -2.37 -15.27 -1.92
C ALA A 178 -1.16 -15.60 -2.80
N CYS A 179 -0.10 -16.18 -2.23
CA CYS A 179 1.09 -16.58 -2.97
C CYS A 179 0.80 -17.78 -3.89
N GLU A 180 0.03 -18.76 -3.41
CA GLU A 180 -0.43 -19.91 -4.21
C GLU A 180 -1.33 -19.47 -5.37
N GLN A 181 -2.19 -18.49 -5.13
CA GLN A 181 -3.08 -17.90 -6.12
C GLN A 181 -2.37 -16.93 -7.08
N ARG A 182 -1.07 -16.68 -6.89
CA ARG A 182 -0.27 -15.72 -7.65
C ARG A 182 -0.89 -14.33 -7.66
N SER A 183 -1.40 -13.88 -6.51
CA SER A 183 -1.99 -12.55 -6.36
C SER A 183 -0.97 -11.47 -6.71
N SER A 184 -1.36 -10.51 -7.57
CA SER A 184 -0.51 -9.39 -7.97
C SER A 184 -0.26 -8.41 -6.84
N SER A 185 -1.09 -8.40 -5.80
CA SER A 185 -1.03 -7.46 -4.69
C SER A 185 0.12 -7.71 -3.70
N LEU A 186 0.72 -8.92 -3.70
CA LEU A 186 1.72 -9.32 -2.70
C LEU A 186 3.05 -8.55 -2.76
N HIS A 187 3.38 -7.93 -3.88
CA HIS A 187 4.66 -7.22 -4.07
C HIS A 187 4.93 -6.12 -3.03
N GLY A 188 3.90 -5.49 -2.44
CA GLY A 188 4.05 -4.42 -1.45
C GLY A 188 4.24 -4.89 -0.01
N VAL A 189 4.00 -6.18 0.30
CA VAL A 189 3.91 -6.63 1.71
C VAL A 189 5.25 -6.54 2.45
N GLY A 190 6.38 -6.57 1.75
CA GLY A 190 7.70 -6.44 2.38
C GLY A 190 8.01 -5.02 2.84
N ILE A 191 7.57 -4.01 2.08
CA ILE A 191 7.79 -2.59 2.41
C ILE A 191 6.68 -2.00 3.28
N ALA A 192 5.49 -2.59 3.30
CA ALA A 192 4.39 -2.02 4.06
C ALA A 192 4.64 -2.10 5.58
N PRO A 193 4.54 -0.98 6.31
CA PRO A 193 4.88 -0.90 7.73
C PRO A 193 3.95 -1.74 8.62
N GLU A 194 2.73 -2.01 8.15
CA GLU A 194 1.80 -2.91 8.82
C GLU A 194 2.38 -4.32 9.03
N PHE A 195 3.30 -4.78 8.18
CA PHE A 195 3.91 -6.11 8.28
C PHE A 195 5.22 -6.14 9.07
N VAL A 196 5.66 -5.01 9.65
CA VAL A 196 6.84 -4.96 10.54
C VAL A 196 6.82 -6.07 11.61
N PRO A 197 5.69 -6.37 12.30
CA PRO A 197 5.63 -7.45 13.29
C PRO A 197 5.93 -8.85 12.74
N LEU A 198 5.83 -9.06 11.42
CA LEU A 198 6.10 -10.35 10.79
C LEU A 198 7.54 -10.49 10.26
N ARG A 199 8.35 -9.42 10.28
CA ARG A 199 9.69 -9.41 9.66
C ARG A 199 10.67 -10.42 10.26
N SER A 200 10.43 -10.90 11.49
CA SER A 200 11.22 -11.95 12.13
C SER A 200 10.65 -13.37 11.93
N ASP A 201 9.45 -13.52 11.37
CA ASP A 201 8.80 -14.82 11.14
C ASP A 201 9.38 -15.51 9.89
N GLN A 202 9.91 -16.72 10.05
CA GLN A 202 10.53 -17.48 8.96
C GLN A 202 9.55 -17.80 7.82
N ARG A 203 8.25 -17.95 8.12
CA ARG A 203 7.22 -18.18 7.10
C ARG A 203 7.02 -16.94 6.24
N PHE A 204 7.01 -15.75 6.87
CA PHE A 204 6.93 -14.49 6.15
C PHE A 204 8.15 -14.28 5.24
N LEU A 205 9.36 -14.53 5.75
CA LEU A 205 10.59 -14.46 4.97
C LEU A 205 10.57 -15.42 3.77
N SER A 206 10.03 -16.63 3.95
CA SER A 206 9.84 -17.59 2.87
C SER A 206 8.88 -17.08 1.80
N ILE A 207 7.76 -16.46 2.20
CA ILE A 207 6.79 -15.85 1.27
C ILE A 207 7.46 -14.75 0.43
N LEU A 208 8.20 -13.83 1.07
CA LEU A 208 8.93 -12.77 0.36
C LEU A 208 9.89 -13.34 -0.70
N LYS A 209 10.67 -14.35 -0.34
CA LYS A 209 11.58 -15.02 -1.29
C LYS A 209 10.84 -15.70 -2.44
N ARG A 210 9.71 -16.36 -2.16
CA ARG A 210 8.86 -17.02 -3.18
C ARG A 210 8.28 -16.04 -4.20
N ILE A 211 8.00 -14.80 -3.79
CA ILE A 211 7.52 -13.75 -4.69
C ILE A 211 8.66 -12.94 -5.33
N GLY A 212 9.92 -13.36 -5.15
CA GLY A 212 11.09 -12.76 -5.79
C GLY A 212 11.64 -11.51 -5.07
N LEU A 213 11.30 -11.33 -3.79
CA LEU A 213 11.83 -10.24 -2.97
C LEU A 213 12.98 -10.69 -2.08
N GLU A 214 13.91 -9.77 -1.84
CA GLU A 214 15.05 -9.96 -0.94
C GLU A 214 14.74 -9.31 0.42
N PRO A 215 14.44 -10.07 1.48
CA PRO A 215 13.95 -9.50 2.74
C PRO A 215 14.89 -8.46 3.35
N GLU A 216 16.19 -8.71 3.36
CA GLU A 216 17.20 -7.79 3.93
C GLU A 216 17.19 -6.43 3.22
N LYS A 217 17.19 -6.45 1.88
CA LYS A 217 17.15 -5.26 1.04
C LYS A 217 15.85 -4.47 1.24
N VAL A 218 14.72 -5.16 1.21
CA VAL A 218 13.39 -4.57 1.38
C VAL A 218 13.21 -3.94 2.76
N PHE A 219 13.68 -4.61 3.82
CA PHE A 219 13.56 -4.06 5.17
C PHE A 219 14.48 -2.85 5.37
N ALA A 220 15.71 -2.89 4.84
CA ALA A 220 16.65 -1.76 4.89
C ALA A 220 16.09 -0.51 4.22
N ALA A 221 15.36 -0.66 3.10
CA ALA A 221 14.74 0.45 2.37
C ALA A 221 13.70 1.25 3.19
N THR A 222 13.15 0.63 4.23
CA THR A 222 12.07 1.18 5.09
C THR A 222 12.54 1.46 6.51
N ALA A 223 13.84 1.31 6.78
CA ALA A 223 14.41 1.71 8.05
C ALA A 223 14.35 3.24 8.20
N PRO A 224 14.08 3.76 9.41
CA PRO A 224 14.07 5.20 9.68
C PRO A 224 15.43 5.86 9.42
#